data_AF-A0A7X6ZQJ2-F1
#
_entry.id   AF-A0A7X6ZQJ2-F1
#
_cell.length_a   1.000
_cell.length_b   1.000
_cell.length_c   1.000
_cell.angle_alpha   90.00
_cell.angle_beta   90.00
_cell.angle_gamma   90.00
#
_symmetry.space_group_name_H-M   'P 1'
#
loop_
_entity.id
_entity.type
_entity.pdbx_description
1 polymer ?
#
loop_
_entity_poly.entity_id
_entity_poly.type
_entity_poly.pdbx_seq_one_letter_code
_entity_poly.pdbx_strand_id
1 'polypeptide(L)' 'DIGKQLGCGGHLASLRRTASGRLSLENAITFDALENLPRAELSQHVIPILSADI' A
#
# COMPACT_ATOMS: atom_id res chain seq x y z
N ASP A 1 8.91 -21.50 -3.36
CA ASP A 1 8.14 -22.53 -4.12
C ASP A 1 8.32 -22.43 -5.61
N ILE A 2 7.99 -21.31 -6.26
CA ILE A 2 8.08 -21.13 -7.72
C ILE A 2 9.44 -21.56 -8.29
N GLY A 3 10.55 -21.04 -7.75
CA GLY A 3 11.89 -21.41 -8.24
C GLY A 3 12.25 -22.89 -8.05
N LYS A 4 11.73 -23.53 -6.99
CA LYS A 4 11.89 -24.98 -6.78
C LYS A 4 11.09 -25.77 -7.82
N GLN A 5 9.86 -25.36 -8.14
CA GLN A 5 9.03 -25.98 -9.18
C GLN A 5 9.65 -25.85 -10.58
N LEU A 6 10.33 -24.75 -10.87
CA LEU A 6 11.02 -24.53 -12.15
C LEU A 6 12.40 -25.23 -12.24
N GLY A 7 12.89 -25.85 -11.17
CA GLY A 7 14.15 -26.62 -11.16
C GLY A 7 15.43 -25.78 -11.16
N CYS A 8 15.34 -24.45 -11.20
CA CYS A 8 16.49 -23.53 -11.22
C CYS A 8 16.71 -22.77 -9.90
N GLY A 9 15.80 -22.91 -8.93
CA GLY A 9 15.80 -22.09 -7.72
C GLY A 9 15.23 -20.69 -7.97
N GLY A 10 15.18 -19.86 -6.93
CA GLY A 10 14.68 -18.49 -7.04
C GLY A 10 14.56 -17.80 -5.69
N HIS A 11 14.72 -16.48 -5.69
CA HIS A 11 14.55 -15.62 -4.52
C HIS A 11 13.70 -14.39 -4.90
N LEU A 12 13.08 -13.75 -3.91
CA LEU A 12 12.30 -12.53 -4.12
C LEU A 12 13.27 -11.36 -4.33
N ALA A 13 13.35 -10.84 -5.56
CA ALA A 13 14.19 -9.70 -5.88
C ALA A 13 13.57 -8.36 -5.44
N SER A 14 12.25 -8.23 -5.58
CA SER A 14 11.49 -7.07 -5.14
C SER A 14 10.03 -7.45 -4.89
N LEU A 15 9.36 -6.66 -4.04
CA LEU A 15 7.94 -6.82 -3.77
C LEU A 15 7.34 -5.45 -3.46
N ARG A 16 6.16 -5.19 -4.03
CA ARG A 16 5.37 -4.02 -3.71
C ARG A 16 3.97 -4.45 -3.34
N ARG A 17 3.53 -4.08 -2.13
CA ARG A 17 2.15 -4.31 -1.69
C ARG A 17 1.23 -3.31 -2.40
N THR A 18 0.22 -3.83 -3.09
CA THR A 18 -0.77 -3.01 -3.82
C THR A 18 -2.07 -2.82 -3.04
N ALA A 19 -2.32 -3.65 -2.00
CA ALA A 19 -3.46 -3.51 -1.11
C ALA A 19 -3.21 -4.14 0.27
N SER A 20 -3.98 -3.70 1.26
CA SER A 20 -4.06 -4.29 2.61
C SER A 20 -5.51 -4.19 3.10
N GLY A 21 -6.24 -5.31 3.05
CA GLY A 21 -7.69 -5.29 3.21
C GLY A 21 -8.34 -4.39 2.15
N ARG A 22 -9.17 -3.43 2.58
CA ARG A 22 -9.78 -2.42 1.69
C ARG A 22 -8.87 -1.23 1.33
N LEU A 23 -7.69 -1.12 1.92
CA LEU A 23 -6.75 -0.04 1.62
C LEU A 23 -5.98 -0.38 0.34
N SER A 24 -6.24 0.35 -0.74
CA SER A 24 -5.52 0.18 -2.01
C SER A 24 -4.42 1.22 -2.17
N LEU A 25 -3.39 0.83 -2.91
CA LEU A 25 -2.29 1.70 -3.28
C LEU A 25 -2.71 2.84 -4.22
N GLU A 26 -3.79 2.65 -4.99
CA GLU A 26 -4.35 3.67 -5.88
C GLU A 26 -4.80 4.92 -5.11
N ASN A 27 -5.25 4.74 -3.87
CA ASN A 27 -5.68 5.82 -2.99
C ASN A 27 -4.58 6.27 -2.01
N ALA A 28 -3.39 5.68 -2.08
CA ALA A 28 -2.28 6.03 -1.21
C ALA A 28 -1.54 7.27 -1.73
N ILE A 29 -1.15 8.15 -0.82
CA ILE A 29 -0.26 9.28 -1.09
C ILE A 29 1.14 8.97 -0.58
N THR A 30 2.16 9.56 -1.22
CA THR A 30 3.55 9.46 -0.75
C THR A 30 3.74 10.32 0.51
N PHE A 31 4.82 10.04 1.25
CA PHE A 31 5.18 10.86 2.40
C PHE A 31 5.49 12.31 2.00
N ASP A 32 6.21 12.52 0.89
CA ASP A 32 6.51 13.86 0.38
C ASP A 32 5.23 14.63 0.01
N ALA A 33 4.25 13.97 -0.60
CA ALA A 33 2.96 14.59 -0.91
C ALA A 33 2.20 14.96 0.37
N LEU A 34 2.24 14.10 1.39
CA LEU A 34 1.63 14.35 2.69
C LEU A 34 2.29 15.54 3.42
N GLU A 35 3.61 15.64 3.38
CA GLU A 35 4.37 16.72 4.05
C GLU A 35 4.06 18.10 3.45
N ASN A 36 3.82 18.15 2.14
CA ASN A 36 3.49 19.37 1.42
C ASN A 36 1.98 19.68 1.39
N LEU A 37 1.14 18.80 1.94
CA LEU A 37 -0.32 18.99 1.90
C LEU A 37 -0.75 20.09 2.89
N PRO A 38 -1.63 21.02 2.48
CA PRO A 38 -2.22 21.98 3.40
C PRO A 38 -2.95 21.27 4.55
N ARG A 39 -2.79 21.79 5.78
CA ARG A 39 -3.40 21.21 6.98
C ARG A 39 -4.91 20.97 6.85
N ALA A 40 -5.60 21.89 6.17
CA ALA A 40 -7.03 21.84 5.95
C ALA A 40 -7.48 20.68 5.03
N GLU A 41 -6.57 20.14 4.22
CA GLU A 41 -6.86 19.07 3.26
C GLU A 41 -6.58 17.67 3.83
N LEU A 42 -5.82 17.57 4.94
CA LEU A 42 -5.47 16.29 5.56
C LEU A 42 -6.67 15.40 5.87
N SER A 43 -7.78 15.99 6.34
CA SER A 43 -8.98 15.21 6.70
C SER A 43 -9.61 14.50 5.50
N GLN A 44 -9.36 14.97 4.27
CA GLN A 44 -9.86 14.32 3.05
C GLN A 44 -9.14 12.99 2.77
N HIS A 45 -7.94 12.81 3.32
CA HIS A 45 -7.14 11.59 3.18
C HIS A 45 -7.24 10.65 4.40
N VAL A 46 -8.05 10.99 5.40
CA VAL A 46 -8.27 10.14 6.58
C VAL A 46 -9.42 9.19 6.30
N ILE A 47 -9.14 7.89 6.37
CA ILE A 47 -10.16 6.83 6.29
C ILE A 47 -10.60 6.48 7.72
N PRO A 48 -11.88 6.71 8.09
CA PRO A 48 -12.37 6.37 9.43
C PRO A 48 -12.31 4.87 9.69
N ILE A 49 -11.82 4.48 10.87
CA ILE A 49 -11.67 3.07 11.24
C ILE A 49 -13.00 2.31 11.26
N LEU A 50 -14.10 2.96 11.63
CA LEU A 50 -15.45 2.37 11.65
C LEU A 50 -16.06 2.22 10.25
N SER A 51 -15.48 2.85 9.22
CA SER A 51 -15.86 2.65 7.81
C SER A 51 -14.93 1.68 7.08
N ALA A 52 -13.78 1.39 7.69
CA ALA A 52 -12.85 0.37 7.23
C ALA A 52 -13.20 -0.95 7.93
N ASP A 53 -14.18 -1.67 7.38
CA ASP A 53 -14.48 -3.04 7.83
C ASP A 53 -13.18 -3.88 7.76
N ILE A 54 -12.75 -4.39 8.92
CA ILE A 54 -11.58 -5.27 9.10
C ILE A 54 -11.92 -6.67 8.60
#